data_AF-G9YPB1-F1
#
_entry.id   AF-G9YPB1-F1
#
_cell.length_a   1.000
_cell.length_b   1.000
_cell.length_c   1.000
_cell.angle_alpha   90.00
_cell.angle_beta   90.00
_cell.angle_gamma   90.00
#
_symmetry.space_group_name_H-M   'P 1'
#
loop_
_entity.id
_entity.type
_entity.pdbx_description
1 polymer ?
#
loop_
_entity_poly.entity_id
_entity_poly.type
_entity_poly.pdbx_seq_one_letter_code
_entity_poly.pdbx_strand_id
1 'polypeptide(L)'
;MKLLYLSILEDGYTQPIVCYYSAKQDLYAIVDGFHRWRVMKEHRDIYEREQGMLPVAVIDKPLSNRMASTIRHNRARGSHNVDLMSNIIKELHELGRSDAWIAKHLGMDKDEVLRLKQITGLAALFRDVKFGQAWRPVEEDE
;
A
#
# COMPACT_ATOMS: atom_id res chain seq x y z
N MET A 1 16.25 0.90 -4.72
CA MET A 1 16.69 1.37 -3.38
C MET A 1 17.99 2.18 -3.41
N LYS A 2 18.99 1.85 -4.25
CA LYS A 2 20.27 2.59 -4.34
C LYS A 2 20.13 4.12 -4.49
N LEU A 3 19.24 4.60 -5.37
CA LEU A 3 19.02 6.04 -5.57
C LEU A 3 18.41 6.74 -4.35
N LEU A 4 17.52 6.07 -3.61
CA LEU A 4 16.92 6.63 -2.39
C LEU A 4 17.95 6.74 -1.28
N TYR A 5 18.82 5.74 -1.13
CA TYR A 5 19.95 5.80 -0.20
C TYR A 5 20.88 6.97 -0.54
N LEU A 6 21.28 7.12 -1.82
CA LEU A 6 22.15 8.22 -2.24
C LEU A 6 21.52 9.59 -1.95
N SER A 7 20.24 9.78 -2.28
CA SER A 7 19.55 11.03 -1.94
C SER A 7 19.48 11.29 -0.44
N ILE A 8 19.22 10.27 0.40
CA ILE A 8 19.24 10.44 1.87
C ILE A 8 20.67 10.71 2.38
N LEU A 9 21.68 10.13 1.74
CA LEU A 9 23.08 10.35 2.08
C LEU A 9 23.51 11.79 1.78
N GLU A 10 23.12 12.32 0.62
CA GLU A 10 23.47 13.67 0.16
C GLU A 10 22.62 14.77 0.81
N ASP A 11 21.30 14.59 0.84
CA ASP A 11 20.33 15.65 1.21
C ASP A 11 19.66 15.43 2.57
N GLY A 12 19.86 14.27 3.20
CA GLY A 12 19.13 13.88 4.40
C GLY A 12 17.68 13.48 4.13
N TYR A 13 16.89 13.36 5.21
CA TYR A 13 15.46 13.08 5.08
C TYR A 13 14.70 14.36 4.71
N THR A 14 14.54 14.59 3.41
CA THR A 14 13.81 15.74 2.87
C THR A 14 12.29 15.64 3.05
N GLN A 15 11.77 14.46 3.41
CA GLN A 15 10.35 14.23 3.66
C GLN A 15 10.16 13.25 4.83
N PRO A 16 9.21 13.52 5.74
CA PRO A 16 8.91 12.62 6.84
C PRO A 16 8.29 11.30 6.36
N ILE A 17 8.42 10.25 7.19
CA ILE A 17 7.56 9.07 7.07
C ILE A 17 6.21 9.34 7.73
N VAL A 18 5.16 8.65 7.31
CA VAL A 18 3.82 8.85 7.87
C VAL A 18 3.43 7.65 8.71
N CYS A 19 2.97 7.89 9.93
CA CYS A 19 2.65 6.84 10.89
C CYS A 19 1.29 7.05 11.58
N TYR A 20 0.73 5.95 12.09
CA TYR A 20 -0.26 5.99 13.16
C TYR A 20 0.40 5.63 14.48
N TYR A 21 0.07 6.36 15.53
CA TYR A 21 0.42 5.95 16.88
C TYR A 21 -0.64 5.00 17.46
N SER A 22 -0.17 3.88 18.02
CA SER A 22 -0.97 2.90 18.73
C SER A 22 -0.69 3.01 20.23
N ALA A 23 -1.49 3.80 20.95
CA ALA A 23 -1.32 3.99 22.39
C ALA A 23 -1.42 2.67 23.19
N LYS A 24 -2.15 1.66 22.68
CA LYS A 24 -2.27 0.35 23.34
C LYS A 24 -0.99 -0.47 23.32
N GLN A 25 -0.18 -0.30 22.27
CA GLN A 25 1.04 -1.09 22.05
C GLN A 25 2.30 -0.24 22.21
N ASP A 26 2.14 1.07 22.38
CA ASP A 26 3.20 2.07 22.38
C ASP A 26 4.11 1.99 21.13
N LEU A 27 3.48 1.86 19.96
CA LEU A 27 4.18 1.68 18.68
C LEU A 27 3.65 2.60 17.59
N TYR A 28 4.55 2.99 16.68
CA TYR A 28 4.23 3.66 15.43
C TYR A 28 4.07 2.65 14.30
N ALA A 29 2.87 2.56 13.73
CA ALA A 29 2.61 1.77 12.53
C ALA A 29 2.87 2.63 11.29
N ILE A 30 3.83 2.22 10.47
CA ILE A 30 4.18 2.92 9.22
C ILE A 30 3.04 2.78 8.21
N VAL A 31 2.59 3.92 7.70
CA VAL A 31 1.56 4.05 6.67
C VAL A 31 2.19 4.29 5.31
N ASP A 32 3.21 5.15 5.31
CA ASP A 32 3.93 5.56 4.12
C ASP A 32 5.38 5.93 4.49
N GLY A 33 6.28 5.81 3.52
CA GLY A 33 7.72 6.00 3.73
C GLY A 33 8.43 4.73 4.21
N PHE A 34 7.86 3.55 3.95
CA PHE A 34 8.48 2.26 4.31
C PHE A 34 9.91 2.11 3.80
N HIS A 35 10.18 2.51 2.55
CA HIS A 35 11.52 2.46 1.99
C HIS A 35 12.49 3.45 2.65
N ARG A 36 12.01 4.62 3.10
CA ARG A 36 12.80 5.60 3.86
C ARG A 36 13.19 5.03 5.23
N TRP A 37 12.23 4.45 5.95
CA TRP A 37 12.51 3.73 7.18
C TRP A 37 13.49 2.57 6.99
N ARG A 38 13.34 1.82 5.89
CA ARG A 38 14.24 0.72 5.57
C ARG A 38 15.68 1.20 5.38
N VAL A 39 15.89 2.34 4.71
CA VAL A 39 17.22 2.95 4.57
C VAL A 39 17.82 3.26 5.95
N MET A 40 17.07 3.91 6.85
CA MET A 40 17.52 4.16 8.23
C MET A 40 17.94 2.87 8.95
N LYS A 41 17.17 1.78 8.77
CA LYS A 41 17.39 0.52 9.47
C LYS A 41 18.55 -0.32 8.91
N GLU A 42 18.71 -0.32 7.59
CA GLU A 42 19.64 -1.23 6.90
C GLU A 42 21.02 -0.58 6.65
N HIS A 43 21.12 0.75 6.64
CA HIS A 43 22.35 1.49 6.34
C HIS A 43 22.94 2.10 7.61
N ARG A 44 24.04 1.50 8.09
CA ARG A 44 24.68 1.83 9.37
C ARG A 44 25.26 3.26 9.41
N ASP A 45 25.80 3.74 8.30
CA ASP A 45 26.25 5.11 8.11
C ASP A 45 25.12 6.15 8.31
N ILE A 46 23.94 5.87 7.74
CA ILE A 46 22.76 6.71 7.92
C ILE A 46 22.23 6.60 9.36
N TYR A 47 22.22 5.40 9.93
CA TYR A 47 21.81 5.16 11.32
C TYR A 47 22.67 5.95 12.31
N GLU A 48 24.00 5.91 12.16
CA GLU A 48 24.93 6.61 13.03
C GLU A 48 24.79 8.13 12.88
N ARG A 49 24.65 8.65 11.65
CA ARG A 49 24.46 10.08 11.37
C ARG A 49 23.20 10.65 12.02
N GLU A 50 22.07 9.95 11.86
CA GLU A 50 20.77 10.40 12.38
C GLU A 50 20.47 9.88 13.80
N GLN A 51 21.43 9.18 14.42
CA GLN A 51 21.30 8.60 15.77
C GLN A 51 20.11 7.64 15.90
N GLY A 52 19.80 6.90 14.83
CA GLY A 52 18.64 6.00 14.76
C GLY A 52 17.28 6.70 14.71
N MET A 53 17.25 8.03 14.55
CA MET A 53 16.03 8.83 14.48
C MET A 53 15.68 9.19 13.04
N LEU A 54 14.40 9.40 12.76
CA LEU A 54 13.95 9.92 11.47
C LEU A 54 12.71 10.79 11.65
N PRO A 55 12.46 11.77 10.76
CA PRO A 55 11.29 12.61 10.85
C PRO A 55 10.00 11.83 10.58
N VAL A 56 9.01 11.99 11.45
CA VAL A 56 7.71 11.31 11.39
C VAL A 56 6.57 12.32 11.42
N ALA A 57 5.59 12.15 10.53
CA ALA A 57 4.29 12.79 10.59
C ALA A 57 3.24 11.80 11.12
N VAL A 58 2.57 12.16 12.21
CA VAL A 58 1.59 11.29 12.86
C VAL A 58 0.18 11.66 12.45
N ILE A 59 -0.59 10.70 11.94
CA ILE A 59 -2.00 10.92 11.63
C ILE A 59 -2.82 10.75 12.91
N ASP A 60 -3.37 11.86 13.41
CA ASP A 60 -4.27 11.88 14.56
C ASP A 60 -5.74 11.65 14.13
N LYS A 61 -6.12 10.39 13.90
CA LYS A 61 -7.50 9.99 13.54
C LYS A 61 -7.93 8.65 14.16
N PRO A 62 -9.25 8.46 14.41
CA PRO A 62 -9.81 7.20 14.90
C PRO A 62 -9.55 6.04 13.93
N LEU A 63 -9.40 4.82 14.48
CA LEU A 63 -9.09 3.57 13.77
C LEU A 63 -9.96 3.34 12.51
N SER A 64 -11.26 3.64 12.58
CA SER A 64 -12.21 3.46 11.47
C SER A 64 -11.88 4.30 10.23
N ASN A 65 -11.17 5.42 10.40
CA ASN A 65 -10.78 6.32 9.31
C ASN A 65 -9.35 6.06 8.81
N ARG A 66 -8.62 5.12 9.43
CA ARG A 66 -7.20 4.90 9.16
C ARG A 66 -6.95 4.28 7.78
N MET A 67 -7.75 3.27 7.44
CA MET A 67 -7.66 2.56 6.16
C MET A 67 -7.85 3.54 4.99
N ALA A 68 -8.92 4.34 5.02
CA ALA A 68 -9.21 5.37 4.02
C ALA A 68 -8.10 6.43 3.87
N SER A 69 -7.38 6.77 4.95
CA SER A 69 -6.29 7.75 4.89
C SER A 69 -5.02 7.16 4.29
N THR A 70 -4.69 5.91 4.61
CA THR A 70 -3.56 5.16 4.03
C THR A 70 -3.73 5.01 2.52
N ILE A 71 -4.94 4.68 2.07
CA ILE A 71 -5.25 4.46 0.65
C ILE A 71 -5.18 5.77 -0.13
N ARG A 72 -5.73 6.87 0.40
CA ARG A 72 -5.63 8.19 -0.24
C ARG A 72 -4.19 8.65 -0.38
N HIS A 73 -3.36 8.45 0.64
CA HIS A 73 -1.94 8.82 0.59
C HIS A 73 -1.14 8.00 -0.44
N ASN A 74 -1.40 6.69 -0.51
CA ASN A 74 -0.73 5.81 -1.46
C ASN A 74 -1.22 6.03 -2.89
N ARG A 75 -2.52 6.31 -3.07
CA ARG A 75 -3.15 6.58 -4.38
C ARG A 75 -2.73 7.94 -4.95
N ALA A 76 -2.61 8.99 -4.12
CA ALA A 76 -2.12 10.29 -4.56
C ALA A 76 -0.66 10.26 -5.09
N ARG A 77 0.13 9.26 -4.69
CA ARG A 77 1.51 9.06 -5.17
C ARG A 77 1.64 8.15 -6.40
N GLY A 78 0.52 7.75 -7.03
CA GLY A 78 0.51 7.15 -8.36
C GLY A 78 0.86 5.65 -8.43
N SER A 79 0.99 4.94 -7.31
CA SER A 79 1.19 3.49 -7.32
C SER A 79 -0.15 2.77 -7.53
N HIS A 80 -0.65 2.72 -8.77
CA HIS A 80 -1.86 1.97 -9.13
C HIS A 80 -1.64 0.46 -9.08
N ASN A 81 -1.46 -0.10 -7.87
CA ASN A 81 -1.47 -1.54 -7.68
C ASN A 81 -2.93 -2.00 -7.56
N VAL A 82 -3.46 -2.53 -8.67
CA VAL A 82 -4.85 -3.02 -8.79
C VAL A 82 -5.17 -4.08 -7.75
N ASP A 83 -4.21 -4.95 -7.41
CA ASP A 83 -4.38 -6.03 -6.43
C ASP A 83 -4.49 -5.49 -5.01
N LEU A 84 -3.69 -4.47 -4.68
CA LEU A 84 -3.76 -3.81 -3.37
C LEU A 84 -5.12 -3.12 -3.20
N MET A 85 -5.57 -2.34 -4.19
CA MET A 85 -6.86 -1.65 -4.14
C MET A 85 -8.04 -2.62 -4.05
N SER A 86 -7.95 -3.72 -4.81
CA SER A 86 -8.89 -4.84 -4.80
C SER A 86 -9.06 -5.46 -3.41
N ASN A 87 -7.95 -5.82 -2.75
CA ASN A 87 -7.99 -6.39 -1.40
C ASN A 87 -8.57 -5.42 -0.36
N ILE A 88 -8.29 -4.13 -0.50
CA ILE A 88 -8.79 -3.14 0.45
C ILE A 88 -10.30 -2.87 0.28
N ILE A 89 -10.80 -2.83 -0.96
CA ILE A 89 -12.24 -2.70 -1.20
C ILE A 89 -12.98 -3.89 -0.59
N LYS A 90 -12.39 -5.09 -0.71
CA LYS A 90 -12.92 -6.31 -0.07
C LYS A 90 -12.97 -6.18 1.46
N GLU A 91 -11.88 -5.79 2.11
CA GLU A 91 -11.85 -5.59 3.57
C GLU A 91 -12.85 -4.53 4.04
N LEU A 92 -12.94 -3.40 3.33
CA LEU A 92 -13.91 -2.34 3.65
C LEU A 92 -15.35 -2.82 3.50
N HIS A 93 -15.62 -3.66 2.51
CA HIS A 93 -16.95 -4.25 2.30
C HIS A 93 -17.29 -5.29 3.38
N GLU A 94 -16.34 -6.14 3.77
CA GLU A 94 -16.49 -7.09 4.89
C GLU A 94 -16.72 -6.38 6.23
N LEU A 95 -16.16 -5.17 6.41
CA LEU A 95 -16.43 -4.28 7.55
C LEU A 95 -17.78 -3.53 7.45
N GLY A 96 -18.62 -3.84 6.45
CA GLY A 96 -19.96 -3.27 6.29
C GLY A 96 -19.99 -1.85 5.70
N ARG A 97 -18.93 -1.38 5.05
CA ARG A 97 -18.93 -0.07 4.38
C ARG A 97 -19.67 -0.15 3.04
N SER A 98 -20.52 0.85 2.79
CA SER A 98 -21.26 0.97 1.53
C SER A 98 -20.38 1.44 0.39
N ASP A 99 -20.76 1.12 -0.84
CA ASP A 99 -19.99 1.47 -2.05
C ASP A 99 -19.89 2.99 -2.21
N ALA A 100 -20.94 3.73 -1.83
CA ALA A 100 -20.93 5.18 -1.81
C ALA A 100 -19.93 5.74 -0.76
N TRP A 101 -19.82 5.08 0.39
CA TRP A 101 -18.83 5.44 1.41
C TRP A 101 -17.42 5.17 0.90
N ILE A 102 -17.18 4.00 0.28
CA ILE A 102 -15.88 3.60 -0.27
C ILE A 102 -15.46 4.56 -1.38
N ALA A 103 -16.32 4.81 -2.38
CA ALA A 103 -16.06 5.77 -3.46
C ALA A 103 -15.66 7.15 -2.92
N LYS A 104 -16.45 7.70 -1.98
CA LYS A 104 -16.18 9.01 -1.37
C LYS A 104 -14.86 9.05 -0.59
N HIS A 105 -14.54 8.00 0.16
CA HIS A 105 -13.37 7.99 1.05
C HIS A 105 -12.08 7.57 0.35
N LEU A 106 -12.16 6.82 -0.74
CA LEU A 106 -11.03 6.46 -1.59
C LEU A 106 -10.79 7.47 -2.73
N GLY A 107 -11.71 8.43 -2.92
CA GLY A 107 -11.70 9.39 -4.02
C GLY A 107 -11.89 8.71 -5.38
N MET A 108 -12.60 7.58 -5.41
CA MET A 108 -12.84 6.73 -6.58
C MET A 108 -14.23 7.01 -7.12
N ASP A 109 -14.39 6.89 -8.43
CA ASP A 109 -15.73 6.85 -8.99
C ASP A 109 -16.40 5.50 -8.68
N LYS A 110 -17.74 5.48 -8.66
CA LYS A 110 -18.51 4.27 -8.37
C LYS A 110 -18.20 3.14 -9.35
N ASP A 111 -17.98 3.47 -10.62
CA ASP A 111 -17.65 2.49 -11.66
C ASP A 111 -16.26 1.88 -11.46
N GLU A 112 -15.33 2.64 -10.90
CA GLU A 112 -13.99 2.16 -10.54
C GLU A 112 -14.06 1.15 -9.38
N VAL A 113 -14.90 1.42 -8.38
CA VAL A 113 -15.17 0.49 -7.26
C VAL A 113 -15.83 -0.79 -7.77
N LEU A 114 -16.80 -0.68 -8.69
CA LEU A 114 -17.50 -1.84 -9.25
C LEU A 114 -16.57 -2.75 -10.05
N ARG A 115 -15.70 -2.18 -10.90
CA ARG A 115 -14.71 -2.95 -11.68
C ARG A 115 -13.77 -3.74 -10.78
N LEU A 116 -13.29 -3.15 -9.69
CA LEU A 116 -12.37 -3.82 -8.75
C LEU A 116 -13.09 -4.94 -7.96
N LYS A 117 -14.37 -4.77 -7.63
CA LYS A 117 -15.20 -5.85 -7.07
C LYS A 117 -15.37 -7.02 -8.04
N GLN A 118 -15.54 -6.75 -9.33
CA GLN A 118 -15.67 -7.81 -10.33
C GLN A 118 -14.37 -8.61 -10.47
N ILE A 119 -13.22 -7.92 -10.53
CA ILE A 119 -11.90 -8.57 -10.62
C ILE A 119 -11.65 -9.45 -9.39
N THR A 120 -11.92 -8.95 -8.18
CA THR A 120 -11.77 -9.72 -6.93
C THR A 120 -12.75 -10.86 -6.80
N GLY A 121 -14.02 -10.66 -7.21
CA GLY A 121 -15.04 -11.70 -7.23
C GLY A 121 -14.69 -12.84 -8.19
N LEU A 122 -14.18 -12.50 -9.38
CA LEU A 122 -13.64 -13.47 -10.35
C LEU A 122 -12.46 -14.23 -9.75
N ALA A 123 -11.47 -13.54 -9.17
CA ALA A 123 -10.32 -14.21 -8.55
C ALA A 123 -10.73 -15.17 -7.40
N ALA A 124 -11.75 -14.83 -6.63
CA ALA A 124 -12.30 -15.71 -5.60
C ALA A 124 -12.98 -16.96 -6.18
N LEU A 125 -13.68 -16.83 -7.31
CA LEU A 125 -14.33 -17.96 -8.01
C LEU A 125 -13.33 -18.99 -8.55
N PHE A 126 -12.11 -18.57 -8.90
CA PHE A 126 -11.07 -19.45 -9.44
C PHE A 126 -10.05 -19.95 -8.40
N ARG A 127 -10.24 -19.64 -7.10
CA ARG A 127 -9.28 -19.98 -6.03
C ARG A 127 -8.97 -21.48 -5.94
N ASP A 128 -9.99 -22.32 -6.17
CA ASP A 128 -9.89 -23.78 -6.07
C ASP A 128 -9.84 -24.49 -7.44
N VAL A 129 -9.69 -23.71 -8.52
CA VAL A 129 -9.63 -24.26 -9.88
C VAL A 129 -8.19 -24.59 -10.22
N LYS A 130 -7.91 -25.88 -10.46
CA LYS A 130 -6.62 -26.30 -11.02
C LYS A 130 -6.53 -25.83 -12.47
N PHE A 131 -5.69 -24.84 -12.74
CA PHE A 131 -5.41 -24.41 -14.10
C PHE A 131 -4.83 -25.57 -14.92
N GLY A 132 -5.39 -25.81 -16.10
CA GLY A 132 -4.90 -26.82 -17.04
C GLY A 132 -3.52 -26.44 -17.61
N GLN A 133 -2.87 -27.40 -18.29
CA GLN A 133 -1.61 -27.11 -18.97
C GLN A 133 -1.78 -25.99 -20.00
N ALA A 134 -0.85 -25.03 -20.00
CA ALA A 134 -0.84 -23.97 -20.99
C ALA A 134 -0.78 -24.56 -22.41
N TRP A 135 -1.57 -23.99 -23.32
CA TRP A 135 -1.54 -24.37 -24.72
C TRP A 135 -0.12 -24.15 -25.28
N ARG A 136 0.46 -25.20 -25.86
CA ARG A 136 1.74 -25.13 -26.56
C ARG A 136 1.45 -25.01 -28.05
N PRO A 137 1.97 -23.97 -28.73
CA PRO A 137 1.91 -23.94 -30.19
C PRO A 137 2.67 -25.15 -30.74
N VAL A 138 2.04 -25.85 -31.69
CA VAL A 138 2.71 -26.89 -32.47
C VAL A 138 3.66 -26.16 -33.40
N GLU A 139 4.95 -26.50 -33.37
CA GLU A 139 5.88 -26.03 -34.39
C GLU A 139 5.47 -26.67 -35.72
N GLU A 140 5.21 -25.85 -36.74
CA GLU A 140 4.98 -26.34 -38.10
C GLU A 140 6.31 -26.91 -38.62
N ASP A 141 6.38 -28.22 -38.82
CA ASP A 141 7.49 -28.88 -39.50
C ASP A 141 7.53 -28.38 -40.96
N GLU A 142 8.62 -27.74 -41.38
CA GLU A 142 8.95 -27.43 -42.79
C GLU A 142 9.20 -28.69 -43.63
#